data_AF-A0A098BMW5-F1
#
_entry.id   AF-A0A098BMW5-F1
#
_cell.length_a   1.000
_cell.length_b   1.000
_cell.length_c   1.000
_cell.angle_alpha   90.00
_cell.angle_beta   90.00
_cell.angle_gamma   90.00
#
_symmetry.space_group_name_H-M   'P 1'
#
loop_
_entity.id
_entity.type
_entity.pdbx_description
1 polymer ?
#
loop_
_entity_poly.entity_id
_entity_poly.type
_entity_poly.pdbx_seq_one_letter_code
_entity_poly.pdbx_strand_id
1 'polypeptide(L)'
;MTVLPLWHKPAVPLPFRVRPVRGETTLSFVFRLAAANELVRPTTLLRSIGHPDNTSPDRFMVLKNWDVQLNLAARQRLAIFAGIPLKQLARSLPMPGPRRDAIDPATPSLHFAGVSSHTRTHCPRCIAQIPGAPVIRVYSSAAEGYCRRHQLWLGECAAQPPVNLSSAPEIAKAIHRRDKLFRSDEDPDWISSHVNTAQDIMIAWRRNPDPLLHRRLTRRWNAREDAVNAVNHAPQLLPTRLLVLPETVILAEILIDPTWRRRIGLAELVHEQRPFYLHIAHRLGFLGWTAGLHTDNDPLRRWVDQHQAQHRHTYRFTYRHHTPSR
;
A
#
# COMPACT_ATOMS: atom_id res chain seq x y z
N MET A 1 34.89 -15.12 -34.87
CA MET A 1 34.33 -13.76 -34.74
C MET A 1 33.62 -13.66 -33.41
N THR A 2 34.14 -12.89 -32.47
CA THR A 2 33.54 -12.71 -31.13
C THR A 2 32.34 -11.79 -31.26
N VAL A 3 31.12 -12.32 -31.10
CA VAL A 3 29.90 -11.51 -31.12
C VAL A 3 29.88 -10.66 -29.86
N LEU A 4 30.09 -9.35 -30.01
CA LEU A 4 30.04 -8.42 -28.87
C LEU A 4 28.67 -8.48 -28.18
N PRO A 5 28.62 -8.50 -26.83
CA PRO A 5 27.37 -8.43 -26.10
C PRO A 5 26.57 -7.18 -26.47
N LEU A 6 25.24 -7.30 -26.55
CA LEU A 6 24.37 -6.22 -27.01
C LEU A 6 24.51 -4.91 -26.22
N TRP A 7 24.80 -4.99 -24.92
CA TRP A 7 24.99 -3.83 -24.06
C TRP A 7 26.26 -3.01 -24.36
N HIS A 8 27.22 -3.54 -25.14
CA HIS A 8 28.37 -2.77 -25.63
C HIS A 8 27.97 -1.78 -26.73
N LYS A 9 26.82 -2.00 -27.39
CA LYS A 9 26.31 -1.04 -28.37
C LYS A 9 25.86 0.25 -27.65
N PRO A 10 26.05 1.42 -28.26
CA PRO A 10 25.56 2.67 -27.67
C PRO A 10 24.05 2.60 -27.48
N ALA A 11 23.57 3.06 -26.32
CA ALA A 11 22.14 3.23 -26.11
C ALA A 11 21.68 4.43 -26.94
N VAL A 12 20.59 4.25 -27.69
CA VAL A 12 19.93 5.30 -28.46
C VAL A 12 18.44 5.30 -28.15
N PRO A 13 17.76 6.46 -28.17
CA PRO A 13 16.32 6.50 -27.98
C PRO A 13 15.59 5.60 -28.97
N LEU A 14 14.63 4.83 -28.47
CA LEU A 14 13.77 4.03 -29.33
C LEU A 14 12.73 4.93 -30.03
N PRO A 15 12.28 4.57 -31.25
CA PRO A 15 11.32 5.38 -32.03
C PRO A 15 10.01 5.64 -31.29
N PHE A 16 9.46 4.63 -30.61
CA PHE A 16 8.20 4.73 -29.89
C PHE A 16 8.41 4.74 -28.38
N ARG A 17 7.78 5.71 -27.72
CA ARG A 17 7.82 5.85 -26.26
C ARG A 17 6.58 5.23 -25.64
N VAL A 18 6.77 4.65 -24.46
CA VAL A 18 5.67 4.15 -23.63
C VAL A 18 5.61 4.98 -22.35
N ARG A 19 4.40 5.41 -21.97
CA ARG A 19 4.19 6.09 -20.70
C ARG A 19 4.31 5.08 -19.55
N PRO A 20 5.22 5.29 -18.57
CA PRO A 20 5.31 4.42 -17.40
C PRO A 20 4.05 4.57 -16.54
N VAL A 21 3.61 3.46 -15.96
CA VAL A 21 2.54 3.43 -14.96
C VAL A 21 3.18 3.62 -13.57
N ARG A 22 2.54 4.41 -12.70
CA ARG A 22 3.07 4.65 -11.35
C ARG A 22 3.17 3.33 -10.58
N GLY A 23 4.35 3.06 -10.04
CA GLY A 23 4.67 1.85 -9.29
C GLY A 23 4.88 0.62 -10.18
N GLU A 24 4.89 0.75 -11.50
CA GLU A 24 5.17 -0.36 -12.43
C GLU A 24 6.54 -0.98 -12.19
N THR A 25 6.61 -2.31 -12.30
CA THR A 25 7.87 -3.04 -12.21
C THR A 25 8.76 -2.71 -13.40
N THR A 26 10.07 -2.67 -13.17
CA THR A 26 11.03 -2.27 -14.23
C THR A 26 10.93 -3.21 -15.43
N LEU A 27 10.78 -4.50 -15.17
CA LEU A 27 10.67 -5.55 -16.18
C LEU A 27 9.39 -5.41 -17.02
N SER A 28 8.25 -5.13 -16.38
CA SER A 28 6.97 -4.94 -17.07
C SER A 28 7.03 -3.73 -18.00
N PHE A 29 7.63 -2.62 -17.54
CA PHE A 29 7.86 -1.43 -18.36
C PHE A 29 8.76 -1.73 -19.56
N VAL A 30 9.90 -2.41 -19.36
CA VAL A 30 10.83 -2.77 -20.44
C VAL A 30 10.14 -3.65 -21.49
N PHE A 31 9.31 -4.60 -21.07
CA PHE A 31 8.60 -5.48 -22.00
C PHE A 31 7.56 -4.72 -22.84
N ARG A 32 6.85 -3.78 -22.22
CA ARG A 32 5.95 -2.88 -22.95
C ARG A 32 6.69 -1.98 -23.92
N LEU A 33 7.82 -1.43 -23.51
CA LEU A 33 8.66 -0.60 -24.38
C LEU A 33 9.19 -1.40 -25.58
N ALA A 34 9.62 -2.64 -25.35
CA ALA A 34 10.05 -3.53 -26.42
C ALA A 34 8.90 -3.90 -27.37
N ALA A 35 7.71 -4.20 -26.85
CA ALA A 35 6.54 -4.51 -27.64
C ALA A 35 6.07 -3.31 -28.49
N ALA A 36 6.08 -2.10 -27.93
CA ALA A 36 5.74 -0.88 -28.67
C ALA A 36 6.73 -0.54 -29.79
N ASN A 37 7.94 -1.10 -29.75
CA ASN A 37 8.96 -0.97 -30.80
C ASN A 37 9.12 -2.27 -31.60
N GLU A 38 8.11 -3.15 -31.57
CA GLU A 38 8.01 -4.37 -32.39
C GLU A 38 9.22 -5.31 -32.29
N LEU A 39 9.91 -5.31 -31.15
CA LEU A 39 11.04 -6.21 -30.95
C LEU A 39 10.54 -7.66 -30.86
N VAL A 40 10.93 -8.49 -31.82
CA VAL A 40 10.59 -9.93 -31.92
C VAL A 40 10.83 -10.68 -30.61
N ARG A 41 11.87 -10.28 -29.87
CA ARG A 41 12.17 -10.81 -28.53
C ARG A 41 12.28 -9.64 -27.55
N PRO A 42 11.33 -9.49 -26.59
CA PRO A 42 11.41 -8.45 -25.57
C PRO A 42 12.72 -8.50 -24.75
N THR A 43 13.29 -9.70 -24.60
CA THR A 43 14.57 -9.93 -23.92
C THR A 43 15.78 -9.31 -24.65
N THR A 44 15.66 -8.96 -25.94
CA THR A 44 16.69 -8.21 -26.67
C THR A 44 16.92 -6.83 -26.05
N LEU A 45 15.84 -6.14 -25.65
CA LEU A 45 15.98 -4.84 -24.99
C LEU A 45 16.67 -4.98 -23.64
N LEU A 46 16.30 -5.98 -22.83
CA LEU A 46 17.02 -6.28 -21.59
C LEU A 46 18.52 -6.49 -21.82
N ARG A 47 18.89 -7.36 -22.76
CA ARG A 47 20.29 -7.64 -23.09
C ARG A 47 21.04 -6.41 -23.64
N SER A 48 20.31 -5.44 -24.17
CA SER A 48 20.86 -4.16 -24.61
C SER A 48 20.98 -3.15 -23.47
N ILE A 49 20.16 -3.28 -22.41
CA ILE A 49 20.25 -2.45 -21.21
C ILE A 49 21.47 -2.84 -20.37
N GLY A 50 21.76 -4.13 -20.21
CA GLY A 50 22.90 -4.58 -19.41
C GLY A 50 23.18 -6.08 -19.46
N HIS A 51 24.26 -6.48 -18.79
CA HIS A 51 24.65 -7.87 -18.60
C HIS A 51 23.82 -8.53 -17.48
N PRO A 52 23.18 -9.69 -17.73
CA PRO A 52 22.53 -10.47 -16.68
C PRO A 52 23.57 -11.11 -15.75
N ASP A 53 23.53 -10.83 -14.45
CA ASP A 53 24.53 -11.29 -13.48
C ASP A 53 24.21 -12.66 -12.85
N ASN A 54 22.95 -13.08 -12.85
CA ASN A 54 22.50 -14.25 -12.10
C ASN A 54 21.73 -15.27 -12.96
N THR A 55 20.92 -14.81 -13.91
CA THR A 55 20.15 -15.68 -14.79
C THR A 55 19.83 -15.00 -16.12
N SER A 56 19.69 -15.80 -17.17
CA SER A 56 19.38 -15.30 -18.50
C SER A 56 17.93 -14.79 -18.59
N PRO A 57 17.68 -13.67 -19.28
CA PRO A 57 16.34 -13.13 -19.42
C PRO A 57 15.44 -14.06 -20.25
N ASP A 58 14.25 -14.34 -19.73
CA ASP A 58 13.21 -15.19 -20.32
C ASP A 58 11.93 -14.38 -20.60
N ARG A 59 11.23 -14.71 -21.68
CA ARG A 59 10.02 -13.98 -22.12
C ARG A 59 8.83 -14.13 -21.18
N PHE A 60 8.85 -15.12 -20.28
CA PHE A 60 7.77 -15.37 -19.34
C PHE A 60 8.06 -14.81 -17.93
N MET A 61 9.18 -14.10 -17.73
CA MET A 61 9.57 -13.59 -16.40
C MET A 61 8.53 -12.66 -15.76
N VAL A 62 7.87 -11.80 -16.55
CA VAL A 62 6.79 -10.94 -16.04
C VAL A 62 5.63 -11.77 -15.50
N LEU A 63 5.23 -12.84 -16.20
CA LEU A 63 4.16 -13.76 -15.78
C LEU A 63 4.57 -14.61 -14.58
N LYS A 64 5.86 -14.93 -14.46
CA LYS A 64 6.44 -15.66 -13.33
C LYS A 64 6.68 -14.77 -12.10
N ASN A 65 6.23 -13.52 -12.10
CA ASN A 65 6.41 -12.54 -11.02
C ASN A 65 7.88 -12.25 -10.69
N TRP A 66 8.72 -12.10 -11.70
CA TRP A 66 10.06 -11.56 -11.55
C TRP A 66 10.09 -10.07 -11.82
N ASP A 67 11.02 -9.36 -11.21
CA ASP A 67 11.45 -8.04 -11.65
C ASP A 67 12.98 -8.01 -11.83
N VAL A 68 13.47 -6.95 -12.47
CA VAL A 68 14.88 -6.68 -12.70
C VAL A 68 15.34 -5.50 -11.84
N GLN A 69 16.39 -5.73 -11.07
CA GLN A 69 17.14 -4.71 -10.37
C GLN A 69 18.25 -4.21 -11.28
N LEU A 70 18.42 -2.89 -11.33
CA LEU A 70 19.36 -2.21 -12.23
C LEU A 70 20.37 -1.41 -11.42
N ASN A 71 21.65 -1.53 -11.74
CA ASN A 71 22.66 -0.58 -11.28
C ASN A 71 22.53 0.77 -12.02
N LEU A 72 23.30 1.77 -11.61
CA LEU A 72 23.17 3.13 -12.15
C LEU A 72 23.40 3.19 -13.68
N ALA A 73 24.44 2.53 -14.18
CA ALA A 73 24.75 2.47 -15.62
C ALA A 73 23.59 1.85 -16.43
N ALA A 74 23.01 0.74 -15.97
CA ALA A 74 21.85 0.13 -16.62
C ALA A 74 20.60 1.04 -16.56
N ARG A 75 20.37 1.76 -15.46
CA ARG A 75 19.26 2.74 -15.35
C ARG A 75 19.41 3.89 -16.34
N GLN A 76 20.63 4.41 -16.50
CA GLN A 76 20.91 5.46 -17.49
C GLN A 76 20.64 4.96 -18.91
N ARG A 77 21.06 3.74 -19.25
CA ARG A 77 20.77 3.12 -20.55
C ARG A 77 19.27 2.95 -20.77
N LEU A 78 18.52 2.47 -19.76
CA LEU A 78 17.06 2.38 -19.83
C LEU A 78 16.42 3.75 -20.07
N ALA A 79 16.87 4.79 -19.38
CA ALA A 79 16.39 6.16 -19.56
C ALA A 79 16.61 6.66 -21.00
N ILE A 80 17.77 6.36 -21.58
CA ILE A 80 18.09 6.68 -22.98
C ILE A 80 17.15 5.93 -23.93
N PHE A 81 17.04 4.59 -23.82
CA PHE A 81 16.14 3.81 -24.68
C PHE A 81 14.68 4.27 -24.58
N ALA A 82 14.22 4.60 -23.37
CA ALA A 82 12.87 5.11 -23.15
C ALA A 82 12.65 6.54 -23.70
N GLY A 83 13.73 7.29 -23.96
CA GLY A 83 13.65 8.71 -24.28
C GLY A 83 13.06 9.55 -23.14
N ILE A 84 13.25 9.13 -21.89
CA ILE A 84 12.72 9.78 -20.68
C ILE A 84 13.88 10.03 -19.72
N PRO A 85 14.11 11.27 -19.24
CA PRO A 85 15.16 11.57 -18.27
C PRO A 85 15.07 10.67 -17.04
N LEU A 86 16.21 10.17 -16.55
CA LEU A 86 16.25 9.21 -15.44
C LEU A 86 15.49 9.70 -14.19
N LYS A 87 15.61 10.99 -13.85
CA LYS A 87 14.87 11.60 -12.73
C LYS A 87 13.34 11.52 -12.93
N GLN A 88 12.86 11.68 -14.16
CA GLN A 88 11.44 11.57 -14.47
C GLN A 88 10.97 10.10 -14.46
N LEU A 89 11.80 9.19 -14.97
CA LEU A 89 11.51 7.76 -14.95
C LEU A 89 11.42 7.24 -13.50
N ALA A 90 12.34 7.66 -12.62
CA ALA A 90 12.39 7.31 -11.20
C ALA A 90 11.18 7.80 -10.38
N ARG A 91 10.44 8.81 -10.87
CA ARG A 91 9.18 9.22 -10.23
C ARG A 91 8.04 8.22 -10.46
N SER A 92 8.14 7.40 -11.52
CA SER A 92 7.09 6.46 -11.91
C SER A 92 7.47 5.02 -11.62
N LEU A 93 8.74 4.66 -11.82
CA LEU A 93 9.25 3.31 -11.60
C LEU A 93 10.08 3.26 -10.31
N PRO A 94 9.79 2.35 -9.37
CA PRO A 94 10.57 2.20 -8.14
C PRO A 94 12.05 1.85 -8.38
N MET A 95 12.37 1.16 -9.49
CA MET A 95 13.73 0.78 -9.93
C MET A 95 14.64 0.36 -8.76
N PRO A 96 14.36 -0.76 -8.08
CA PRO A 96 15.20 -1.22 -6.98
C PRO A 96 16.64 -1.46 -7.45
N GLY A 97 17.60 -1.12 -6.58
CA GLY A 97 19.02 -1.40 -6.80
C GLY A 97 19.34 -2.88 -6.55
N PRO A 98 20.43 -3.40 -7.16
CA PRO A 98 20.94 -4.71 -6.80
C PRO A 98 21.33 -4.73 -5.32
N ARG A 99 21.07 -5.85 -4.62
CA ARG A 99 21.41 -6.03 -3.20
C ARG A 99 22.92 -6.24 -2.93
N ARG A 100 23.78 -6.24 -3.94
CA ARG A 100 25.21 -6.58 -3.81
C ARG A 100 26.13 -5.50 -4.42
N ASP A 101 27.24 -5.26 -3.72
CA ASP A 101 28.34 -4.36 -4.10
C ASP A 101 29.41 -5.01 -5.00
N ALA A 102 29.08 -6.08 -5.72
CA ALA A 102 30.09 -6.93 -6.38
C ALA A 102 30.06 -6.89 -7.92
N ILE A 103 29.58 -5.82 -8.52
CA ILE A 103 29.75 -5.60 -9.96
C ILE A 103 30.32 -4.23 -10.18
N ASP A 104 31.35 -4.16 -11.01
CA ASP A 104 31.93 -2.90 -11.50
C ASP A 104 30.80 -1.90 -11.79
N PRO A 105 30.75 -0.76 -11.06
CA PRO A 105 29.71 0.24 -11.22
C PRO A 105 29.60 0.78 -12.66
N ALA A 106 30.69 0.71 -13.44
CA ALA A 106 30.72 1.15 -14.82
C ALA A 106 30.09 0.14 -15.79
N THR A 107 30.07 -1.14 -15.44
CA THR A 107 29.45 -2.19 -16.25
C THR A 107 27.94 -2.19 -16.04
N PRO A 108 27.09 -1.98 -17.08
CA PRO A 108 25.65 -1.99 -16.91
C PRO A 108 25.15 -3.40 -16.60
N SER A 109 24.53 -3.61 -15.44
CA SER A 109 24.16 -4.94 -14.95
C SER A 109 22.70 -5.07 -14.56
N LEU A 110 22.18 -6.29 -14.73
CA LEU A 110 20.81 -6.70 -14.45
C LEU A 110 20.82 -7.85 -13.45
N HIS A 111 20.09 -7.67 -12.34
CA HIS A 111 19.87 -8.73 -11.36
C HIS A 111 18.39 -9.07 -11.30
N PHE A 112 18.03 -10.32 -11.63
CA PHE A 112 16.63 -10.74 -11.65
C PHE A 112 16.22 -11.31 -10.29
N ALA A 113 15.08 -10.87 -9.74
CA ALA A 113 14.57 -11.33 -8.45
C ALA A 113 13.07 -11.62 -8.49
N GLY A 114 12.63 -12.63 -7.73
CA GLY A 114 11.21 -12.92 -7.52
C GLY A 114 10.55 -11.83 -6.66
N VAL A 115 9.37 -11.36 -7.08
CA VAL A 115 8.63 -10.26 -6.45
C VAL A 115 7.14 -10.56 -6.25
N SER A 116 6.75 -11.84 -6.28
CA SER A 116 5.34 -12.28 -6.22
C SER A 116 4.56 -11.75 -5.02
N SER A 117 5.18 -11.72 -3.84
CA SER A 117 4.54 -11.23 -2.60
C SER A 117 4.41 -9.71 -2.50
N HIS A 118 5.08 -8.96 -3.37
CA HIS A 118 5.13 -7.48 -3.31
C HIS A 118 4.53 -6.81 -4.53
N THR A 119 4.01 -7.59 -5.48
CA THR A 119 3.47 -7.08 -6.74
C THR A 119 2.05 -7.58 -6.98
N ARG A 120 1.29 -6.79 -7.74
CA ARG A 120 -0.04 -7.15 -8.23
C ARG A 120 -0.20 -6.70 -9.68
N THR A 121 -1.24 -7.20 -10.33
CA THR A 121 -1.60 -6.76 -11.68
C THR A 121 -2.28 -5.40 -11.58
N HIS A 122 -1.98 -4.51 -12.53
CA HIS A 122 -2.68 -3.23 -12.63
C HIS A 122 -4.17 -3.45 -12.98
N CYS A 123 -5.00 -2.42 -12.84
CA CYS A 123 -6.44 -2.52 -13.09
C CYS A 123 -6.74 -3.12 -14.48
N PRO A 124 -7.50 -4.23 -14.58
CA PRO A 124 -7.75 -4.90 -15.86
C PRO A 124 -8.50 -4.01 -16.84
N ARG A 125 -9.45 -3.19 -16.34
CA ARG A 125 -10.17 -2.22 -17.17
C ARG A 125 -9.29 -1.08 -17.66
N CYS A 126 -8.26 -0.67 -16.90
CA CYS A 126 -7.26 0.27 -17.39
C CYS A 126 -6.33 -0.37 -18.42
N ILE A 127 -5.90 -1.62 -18.20
CA ILE A 127 -5.05 -2.36 -19.12
C ILE A 127 -5.75 -2.55 -20.47
N ALA A 128 -7.04 -2.87 -20.46
CA ALA A 128 -7.83 -3.05 -21.68
C ALA A 128 -7.91 -1.79 -22.57
N GLN A 129 -7.62 -0.61 -22.02
CA GLN A 129 -7.56 0.65 -22.77
C GLN A 129 -6.18 0.92 -23.39
N ILE A 130 -5.18 0.08 -23.10
CA ILE A 130 -3.83 0.18 -23.65
C ILE A 130 -3.74 -0.79 -24.84
N PRO A 131 -3.27 -0.34 -26.02
CA PRO A 131 -3.09 -1.21 -27.18
C PRO A 131 -2.33 -2.50 -26.84
N GLY A 132 -2.86 -3.64 -27.29
CA GLY A 132 -2.30 -4.97 -27.00
C GLY A 132 -2.60 -5.53 -25.60
N ALA A 133 -3.33 -4.81 -24.75
CA ALA A 133 -3.70 -5.22 -23.39
C ALA A 133 -2.54 -5.84 -22.59
N PRO A 134 -1.41 -5.11 -22.44
CA PRO A 134 -0.18 -5.69 -21.91
C PRO A 134 -0.29 -6.10 -20.45
N VAL A 135 0.52 -7.08 -20.05
CA VAL A 135 0.66 -7.47 -18.64
C VAL A 135 1.43 -6.38 -17.89
N ILE A 136 0.72 -5.61 -17.06
CA ILE A 136 1.30 -4.57 -16.20
C ILE A 136 1.36 -5.06 -14.76
N ARG A 137 2.57 -5.21 -14.22
CA ARG A 137 2.82 -5.53 -12.82
C ARG A 137 3.23 -4.27 -12.08
N VAL A 138 2.66 -4.03 -10.90
CA VAL A 138 2.98 -2.88 -10.05
C VAL A 138 3.36 -3.34 -8.65
N TYR A 139 4.30 -2.64 -8.03
CA TYR A 139 4.64 -2.80 -6.61
C TYR A 139 3.48 -2.32 -5.73
N SER A 140 3.05 -3.17 -4.81
CA SER A 140 1.92 -2.89 -3.93
C SER A 140 2.15 -1.67 -3.03
N SER A 141 3.40 -1.36 -2.68
CA SER A 141 3.81 -0.19 -1.90
C SER A 141 3.87 1.12 -2.71
N ALA A 142 4.07 1.04 -4.02
CA ALA A 142 4.28 2.22 -4.88
C ALA A 142 3.05 2.60 -5.71
N ALA A 143 2.08 1.69 -5.85
CA ALA A 143 0.83 1.89 -6.58
C ALA A 143 -0.38 1.88 -5.64
N GLU A 144 -1.47 2.54 -6.06
CA GLU A 144 -2.74 2.49 -5.33
C GLU A 144 -3.35 1.07 -5.40
N GLY A 145 -3.80 0.53 -4.26
CA GLY A 145 -4.48 -0.77 -4.18
C GLY A 145 -5.92 -0.76 -4.71
N TYR A 146 -6.37 0.41 -5.15
CA TYR A 146 -7.72 0.68 -5.58
C TYR A 146 -7.69 1.55 -6.83
N CYS A 147 -8.38 1.12 -7.88
CA CYS A 147 -8.56 1.89 -9.08
C CYS A 147 -9.76 2.82 -8.92
N ARG A 148 -9.51 4.11 -8.67
CA ARG A 148 -10.58 5.12 -8.53
C ARG A 148 -11.47 5.25 -9.77
N ARG A 149 -10.88 5.16 -10.96
CA ARG A 149 -11.61 5.28 -12.24
C ARG A 149 -12.63 4.17 -12.45
N HIS A 150 -12.28 2.94 -12.07
CA HIS A 150 -13.11 1.76 -12.33
C HIS A 150 -13.74 1.17 -11.06
N GLN A 151 -13.49 1.80 -9.91
CA GLN A 151 -13.92 1.38 -8.58
C GLN A 151 -13.56 -0.08 -8.24
N LEU A 152 -12.45 -0.57 -8.78
CA LEU A 152 -11.96 -1.91 -8.54
C LEU A 152 -10.90 -1.90 -7.45
N TRP A 153 -11.10 -2.68 -6.39
CA TRP A 153 -10.03 -3.05 -5.49
C TRP A 153 -9.17 -4.14 -6.14
N LEU A 154 -7.85 -3.95 -6.16
CA LEU A 154 -6.92 -4.75 -6.97
C LEU A 154 -6.18 -5.83 -6.18
N GLY A 155 -6.63 -6.10 -4.95
CA GLY A 155 -5.94 -7.00 -4.03
C GLY A 155 -4.72 -6.37 -3.37
N GLU A 156 -4.23 -7.03 -2.33
CA GLU A 156 -2.96 -6.68 -1.70
C GLU A 156 -1.76 -7.27 -2.44
N CYS A 157 -1.92 -8.49 -2.96
CA CYS A 157 -0.89 -9.27 -3.64
C CYS A 157 -1.45 -10.03 -4.85
N ALA A 158 -0.56 -10.60 -5.65
CA ALA A 158 -0.81 -11.19 -6.98
C ALA A 158 -1.97 -12.20 -7.11
N ALA A 159 -2.43 -12.82 -6.01
CA ALA A 159 -3.32 -13.98 -6.05
C ALA A 159 -4.83 -13.66 -6.01
N GLN A 160 -5.22 -12.41 -5.77
CA GLN A 160 -6.64 -12.07 -5.59
C GLN A 160 -7.23 -11.44 -6.87
N PRO A 161 -8.40 -11.92 -7.33
CA PRO A 161 -9.09 -11.26 -8.43
C PRO A 161 -9.51 -9.84 -8.02
N PRO A 162 -9.53 -8.88 -8.95
CA PRO A 162 -10.05 -7.55 -8.66
C PRO A 162 -11.52 -7.60 -8.27
N VAL A 163 -11.90 -6.84 -7.23
CA VAL A 163 -13.27 -6.80 -6.70
C VAL A 163 -13.90 -5.45 -6.98
N ASN A 164 -15.11 -5.44 -7.53
CA ASN A 164 -15.89 -4.22 -7.75
C ASN A 164 -16.46 -3.70 -6.42
N LEU A 165 -16.08 -2.48 -6.05
CA LEU A 165 -16.53 -1.80 -4.83
C LEU A 165 -17.56 -0.68 -5.08
N SER A 166 -18.15 -0.61 -6.28
CA SER A 166 -19.15 0.43 -6.62
C SER A 166 -20.36 0.44 -5.68
N SER A 167 -20.76 -0.71 -5.13
CA SER A 167 -21.85 -0.83 -4.13
C SER A 167 -21.43 -0.52 -2.69
N ALA A 168 -20.14 -0.32 -2.43
CA ALA A 168 -19.61 0.02 -1.10
C ALA A 168 -18.73 1.29 -1.15
N PRO A 169 -19.31 2.45 -1.53
CA PRO A 169 -18.57 3.69 -1.73
C PRO A 169 -17.88 4.20 -0.45
N GLU A 170 -18.35 3.80 0.73
CA GLU A 170 -17.69 4.10 2.00
C GLU A 170 -16.30 3.46 2.13
N ILE A 171 -16.06 2.28 1.53
CA ILE A 171 -14.74 1.65 1.50
C ILE A 171 -13.79 2.49 0.66
N ALA A 172 -14.25 2.94 -0.52
CA ALA A 172 -13.46 3.82 -1.39
C ALA A 172 -13.12 5.15 -0.70
N LYS A 173 -14.09 5.77 -0.01
CA LYS A 173 -13.87 6.98 0.79
C LYS A 173 -12.86 6.73 1.91
N ALA A 174 -12.93 5.58 2.57
CA ALA A 174 -12.00 5.21 3.64
C ALA A 174 -10.58 5.02 3.12
N ILE A 175 -10.39 4.36 1.98
CA ILE A 175 -9.07 4.26 1.30
C ILE A 175 -8.50 5.65 1.06
N HIS A 176 -9.30 6.57 0.52
CA HIS A 176 -8.85 7.93 0.27
C HIS A 176 -8.46 8.69 1.55
N ARG A 177 -9.26 8.59 2.61
CA ARG A 177 -8.96 9.21 3.92
C ARG A 177 -7.69 8.63 4.54
N ARG A 178 -7.51 7.31 4.48
CA ARG A 178 -6.27 6.65 4.93
C ARG A 178 -5.06 7.17 4.15
N ASP A 179 -5.15 7.20 2.83
CA ASP A 179 -4.04 7.69 1.99
C ASP A 179 -3.74 9.18 2.24
N LYS A 180 -4.71 9.98 2.71
CA LYS A 180 -4.49 11.35 3.16
C LYS A 180 -3.72 11.40 4.48
N LEU A 181 -3.99 10.49 5.42
CA LEU A 181 -3.19 10.37 6.66
C LEU A 181 -1.73 10.13 6.30
N PHE A 182 -1.42 9.16 5.44
CA PHE A 182 -0.05 8.88 4.99
C PHE A 182 0.63 9.99 4.16
N ARG A 183 -0.05 11.11 3.89
CA ARG A 183 0.50 12.29 3.21
C ARG A 183 0.66 13.50 4.13
N SER A 184 0.36 13.38 5.43
CA SER A 184 0.68 14.44 6.39
C SER A 184 2.19 14.56 6.59
N ASP A 185 2.63 15.68 7.19
CA ASP A 185 4.03 15.92 7.53
C ASP A 185 4.53 15.06 8.72
N GLU A 186 3.62 14.32 9.36
CA GLU A 186 3.95 13.35 10.40
C GLU A 186 4.75 12.15 9.85
N ASP A 187 5.53 11.52 10.74
CA ASP A 187 6.33 10.34 10.42
C ASP A 187 5.45 9.20 9.84
N PRO A 188 5.68 8.74 8.60
CA PRO A 188 4.90 7.66 7.98
C PRO A 188 4.87 6.36 8.78
N ASP A 189 5.97 6.02 9.48
CA ASP A 189 6.03 4.80 10.29
C ASP A 189 5.17 4.94 11.56
N TRP A 190 5.16 6.13 12.15
CA TRP A 190 4.29 6.46 13.26
C TRP A 190 2.80 6.40 12.87
N ILE A 191 2.42 6.96 11.72
CA ILE A 191 1.05 6.86 11.19
C ILE A 191 0.68 5.41 10.91
N SER A 192 1.59 4.66 10.28
CA SER A 192 1.42 3.23 9.99
C SER A 192 1.10 2.45 11.26
N SER A 193 1.85 2.68 12.34
CA SER A 193 1.63 2.04 13.64
C SER A 193 0.20 2.27 14.16
N HIS A 194 -0.29 3.50 14.14
CA HIS A 194 -1.64 3.85 14.63
C HIS A 194 -2.75 3.30 13.74
N VAL A 195 -2.58 3.35 12.42
CA VAL A 195 -3.53 2.75 11.48
C VAL A 195 -3.59 1.24 11.69
N ASN A 196 -2.44 0.57 11.88
CA ASN A 196 -2.38 -0.86 12.15
C ASN A 196 -3.05 -1.21 13.49
N THR A 197 -2.79 -0.45 14.54
CA THR A 197 -3.45 -0.66 15.84
C THR A 197 -4.97 -0.51 15.74
N ALA A 198 -5.46 0.54 15.07
CA ALA A 198 -6.89 0.72 14.84
C ALA A 198 -7.48 -0.45 14.03
N GLN A 199 -6.74 -0.96 13.04
CA GLN A 199 -7.16 -2.09 12.22
C GLN A 199 -7.25 -3.37 13.05
N ASP A 200 -6.28 -3.61 13.93
CA ASP A 200 -6.24 -4.78 14.81
C ASP A 200 -7.41 -4.77 15.80
N ILE A 201 -7.73 -3.60 16.38
CA ILE A 201 -8.92 -3.40 17.22
C ILE A 201 -10.19 -3.77 16.45
N MET A 202 -10.35 -3.24 15.24
CA MET A 202 -11.53 -3.50 14.41
C MET A 202 -11.66 -4.95 13.97
N ILE A 203 -10.54 -5.59 13.59
CA ILE A 203 -10.51 -7.01 13.24
C ILE A 203 -10.87 -7.87 14.46
N ALA A 204 -10.36 -7.53 15.64
CA ALA A 204 -10.69 -8.24 16.87
C ALA A 204 -12.19 -8.13 17.19
N TRP A 205 -12.78 -6.94 17.09
CA TRP A 205 -14.23 -6.75 17.27
C TRP A 205 -15.07 -7.45 16.20
N ARG A 206 -14.57 -7.60 14.97
CA ARG A 206 -15.24 -8.40 13.93
C ARG A 206 -15.17 -9.90 14.19
N ARG A 207 -14.04 -10.39 14.71
CA ARG A 207 -13.85 -11.83 15.01
C ARG A 207 -14.65 -12.25 16.24
N ASN A 208 -14.64 -11.43 17.29
CA ASN A 208 -15.31 -11.69 18.55
C ASN A 208 -16.24 -10.51 18.89
N PRO A 209 -17.38 -10.37 18.19
CA PRO A 209 -18.28 -9.25 18.44
C PRO A 209 -19.03 -9.44 19.75
N ASP A 210 -18.99 -8.43 20.62
CA ASP A 210 -19.95 -8.31 21.70
C ASP A 210 -21.36 -8.09 21.09
N PRO A 211 -22.35 -8.95 21.40
CA PRO A 211 -23.67 -8.88 20.78
C PRO A 211 -24.44 -7.58 21.03
N LEU A 212 -24.12 -6.85 22.08
CA LEU A 212 -24.78 -5.60 22.46
C LEU A 212 -24.01 -4.39 21.91
N LEU A 213 -22.71 -4.32 22.19
CA LEU A 213 -21.87 -3.18 21.80
C LEU A 213 -21.64 -3.14 20.28
N HIS A 214 -21.28 -4.28 19.68
CA HIS A 214 -20.83 -4.34 18.29
C HIS A 214 -21.97 -4.64 17.31
N ARG A 215 -23.22 -4.77 17.77
CA ARG A 215 -24.38 -5.11 16.91
C ARG A 215 -24.53 -4.24 15.66
N ARG A 216 -24.31 -2.92 15.79
CA ARG A 216 -24.40 -1.98 14.66
C ARG A 216 -23.19 -2.06 13.74
N LEU A 217 -21.99 -2.29 14.27
CA LEU A 217 -20.80 -2.56 13.47
C LEU A 217 -20.97 -3.83 12.64
N THR A 218 -21.33 -4.94 13.29
CA THR A 218 -21.54 -6.23 12.64
C THR A 218 -22.57 -6.13 11.52
N ARG A 219 -23.70 -5.43 11.75
CA ARG A 219 -24.70 -5.19 10.70
C ARG A 219 -24.14 -4.42 9.51
N ARG A 220 -23.37 -3.35 9.72
CA ARG A 220 -22.75 -2.59 8.62
C ARG A 220 -21.72 -3.40 7.86
N TRP A 221 -20.88 -4.16 8.57
CA TRP A 221 -19.88 -5.02 7.96
C TRP A 221 -20.52 -6.12 7.10
N ASN A 222 -21.58 -6.76 7.59
CA ASN A 222 -22.34 -7.75 6.81
C ASN A 222 -23.02 -7.10 5.61
N ALA A 223 -23.71 -5.96 5.80
CA ALA A 223 -24.38 -5.26 4.70
C ALA A 223 -23.40 -4.86 3.58
N ARG A 224 -22.16 -4.47 3.91
CA ARG A 224 -21.11 -4.21 2.90
C ARG A 224 -20.70 -5.46 2.16
N GLU A 225 -20.46 -6.55 2.90
CA GLU A 225 -20.08 -7.83 2.32
C GLU A 225 -21.17 -8.31 1.35
N ASP A 226 -22.43 -8.25 1.77
CA ASP A 226 -23.60 -8.59 0.95
C ASP A 226 -23.70 -7.69 -0.29
N ALA A 227 -23.54 -6.36 -0.14
CA ALA A 227 -23.61 -5.41 -1.24
C ALA A 227 -22.49 -5.63 -2.27
N VAL A 228 -21.28 -5.97 -1.83
CA VAL A 228 -20.16 -6.28 -2.72
C VAL A 228 -20.41 -7.62 -3.42
N ASN A 229 -20.84 -8.65 -2.70
CA ASN A 229 -21.15 -9.96 -3.28
C ASN A 229 -22.25 -9.86 -4.34
N ALA A 230 -23.28 -9.05 -4.10
CA ALA A 230 -24.38 -8.83 -5.05
C ALA A 230 -23.89 -8.27 -6.40
N VAL A 231 -22.98 -7.28 -6.39
CA VAL A 231 -22.46 -6.65 -7.63
C VAL A 231 -21.44 -7.53 -8.35
N ASN A 232 -20.71 -8.39 -7.63
CA ASN A 232 -19.72 -9.26 -8.23
C ASN A 232 -20.30 -10.62 -8.67
N HIS A 233 -21.61 -10.85 -8.48
CA HIS A 233 -22.36 -12.06 -8.86
C HIS A 233 -21.74 -13.37 -8.34
N ALA A 234 -20.92 -13.30 -7.29
CA ALA A 234 -20.28 -14.44 -6.64
C ALA A 234 -19.78 -14.03 -5.25
N PRO A 235 -19.80 -14.94 -4.25
CA PRO A 235 -19.18 -14.68 -2.96
C PRO A 235 -17.71 -14.30 -3.11
N GLN A 236 -17.37 -13.08 -2.70
CA GLN A 236 -16.00 -12.58 -2.67
C GLN A 236 -15.42 -12.79 -1.27
N LEU A 237 -14.26 -13.44 -1.19
CA LEU A 237 -13.45 -13.47 0.03
C LEU A 237 -12.76 -12.11 0.20
N LEU A 238 -13.54 -11.11 0.63
CA LEU A 238 -13.01 -9.81 0.98
C LEU A 238 -12.13 -9.93 2.23
N PRO A 239 -10.92 -9.35 2.23
CA PRO A 239 -10.14 -9.28 3.45
C PRO A 239 -10.92 -8.54 4.53
N THR A 240 -10.95 -9.08 5.74
CA THR A 240 -11.62 -8.46 6.89
C THR A 240 -11.19 -6.99 7.07
N ARG A 241 -9.90 -6.72 6.86
CA ARG A 241 -9.29 -5.38 6.90
C ARG A 241 -9.93 -4.38 5.93
N LEU A 242 -10.41 -4.82 4.78
CA LEU A 242 -11.11 -3.96 3.82
C LEU A 242 -12.55 -3.67 4.27
N LEU A 243 -13.25 -4.69 4.80
CA LEU A 243 -14.62 -4.57 5.30
C LEU A 243 -14.72 -3.58 6.48
N VAL A 244 -13.74 -3.64 7.39
CA VAL A 244 -13.69 -2.78 8.58
C VAL A 244 -12.95 -1.47 8.35
N LEU A 245 -12.43 -1.22 7.14
CA LEU A 245 -11.61 -0.05 6.83
C LEU A 245 -12.33 1.29 7.12
N PRO A 246 -13.63 1.46 6.80
CA PRO A 246 -14.33 2.71 7.11
C PRO A 246 -14.26 3.09 8.59
N GLU A 247 -14.48 2.14 9.49
CA GLU A 247 -14.37 2.37 10.94
C GLU A 247 -12.93 2.40 11.44
N THR A 248 -12.04 1.63 10.82
CA THR A 248 -10.59 1.66 11.10
C THR A 248 -10.02 3.06 10.93
N VAL A 249 -10.36 3.74 9.83
CA VAL A 249 -9.86 5.10 9.56
C VAL A 249 -10.43 6.10 10.56
N ILE A 250 -11.70 5.97 10.95
CA ILE A 250 -12.31 6.82 11.99
C ILE A 250 -11.56 6.63 13.31
N LEU A 251 -11.29 5.38 13.71
CA LEU A 251 -10.56 5.11 14.94
C LEU A 251 -9.12 5.60 14.86
N ALA A 252 -8.41 5.35 13.76
CA ALA A 252 -7.03 5.81 13.56
C ALA A 252 -6.92 7.35 13.69
N GLU A 253 -7.84 8.11 13.08
CA GLU A 253 -7.90 9.56 13.24
C GLU A 253 -8.05 9.98 14.71
N ILE A 254 -8.84 9.24 15.51
CA ILE A 254 -9.00 9.51 16.95
C ILE A 254 -7.74 9.14 17.74
N LEU A 255 -7.06 8.03 17.41
CA LEU A 255 -5.83 7.59 18.10
C LEU A 255 -4.63 8.50 17.80
N ILE A 256 -4.64 9.16 16.64
CA ILE A 256 -3.64 10.14 16.21
C ILE A 256 -3.90 11.53 16.81
N ASP A 257 -5.15 11.87 17.12
CA ASP A 257 -5.52 13.19 17.65
C ASP A 257 -4.75 13.54 18.93
N PRO A 258 -3.92 14.61 18.92
CA PRO A 258 -3.07 14.96 20.05
C PRO A 258 -3.87 15.34 21.30
N THR A 259 -5.08 15.87 21.14
CA THR A 259 -5.98 16.23 22.25
C THR A 259 -6.41 14.98 23.01
N TRP A 260 -6.85 13.95 22.28
CA TRP A 260 -7.26 12.69 22.88
C TRP A 260 -6.08 11.92 23.47
N ARG A 261 -4.95 11.88 22.78
CA ARG A 261 -3.71 11.25 23.28
C ARG A 261 -3.23 11.87 24.58
N ARG A 262 -3.21 13.21 24.67
CA ARG A 262 -2.83 13.93 25.90
C ARG A 262 -3.84 13.65 27.02
N ARG A 263 -5.14 13.75 26.73
CA ARG A 263 -6.20 13.51 27.73
C ARG A 263 -6.11 12.09 28.31
N ILE A 264 -5.93 11.07 27.48
CA ILE A 264 -5.75 9.69 27.96
C ILE A 264 -4.45 9.54 28.73
N GLY A 265 -3.34 10.11 28.24
CA GLY A 265 -2.05 10.00 28.91
C GLY A 265 -1.99 10.66 30.29
N LEU A 266 -2.82 11.69 30.53
CA LEU A 266 -2.93 12.37 31.82
C LEU A 266 -3.99 11.77 32.76
N ALA A 267 -4.91 10.94 32.26
CA ALA A 267 -5.97 10.36 33.09
C ALA A 267 -5.39 9.43 34.17
N GLU A 268 -5.68 9.74 35.43
CA GLU A 268 -5.28 8.98 36.62
C GLU A 268 -6.36 7.98 37.03
N LEU A 269 -7.63 8.35 36.80
CA LEU A 269 -8.78 7.55 37.19
C LEU A 269 -9.56 7.08 35.96
N VAL A 270 -10.15 5.88 36.06
CA VAL A 270 -10.90 5.25 34.95
C VAL A 270 -12.04 6.15 34.45
N HIS A 271 -12.70 6.90 35.34
CA HIS A 271 -13.81 7.77 34.95
C HIS A 271 -13.37 8.97 34.09
N GLU A 272 -12.11 9.40 34.18
CA GLU A 272 -11.56 10.50 33.36
C GLU A 272 -11.37 10.08 31.90
N GLN A 273 -11.29 8.78 31.64
CA GLN A 273 -11.24 8.20 30.30
C GLN A 273 -12.62 8.15 29.63
N ARG A 274 -13.71 8.24 30.39
CA ARG A 274 -15.09 8.11 29.89
C ARG A 274 -15.41 9.01 28.67
N PRO A 275 -14.98 10.29 28.62
CA PRO A 275 -15.25 11.15 27.46
C PRO A 275 -14.60 10.65 26.16
N PHE A 276 -13.44 9.99 26.24
CA PHE A 276 -12.78 9.39 25.09
C PHE A 276 -13.58 8.20 24.54
N TYR A 277 -14.01 7.30 25.43
CA TYR A 277 -14.86 6.18 25.04
C TYR A 277 -16.22 6.62 24.50
N LEU A 278 -16.82 7.67 25.08
CA LEU A 278 -18.05 8.27 24.53
C LEU A 278 -17.82 8.88 23.15
N HIS A 279 -16.68 9.53 22.92
CA HIS A 279 -16.34 10.07 21.61
C HIS A 279 -16.21 8.96 20.56
N ILE A 280 -15.48 7.88 20.87
CA ILE A 280 -15.37 6.71 19.99
C ILE A 280 -16.75 6.10 19.74
N ALA A 281 -17.54 5.90 20.80
CA ALA A 281 -18.89 5.35 20.69
C ALA A 281 -19.78 6.17 19.77
N HIS A 282 -19.77 7.50 19.93
CA HIS A 282 -20.51 8.40 19.07
C HIS A 282 -20.02 8.32 17.60
N ARG A 283 -18.71 8.39 17.37
CA ARG A 283 -18.13 8.39 16.02
C ARG A 283 -18.31 7.06 15.29
N LEU A 284 -18.32 5.96 16.02
CA LEU A 284 -18.56 4.62 15.48
C LEU A 284 -20.04 4.22 15.51
N GLY A 285 -20.93 5.01 16.11
CA GLY A 285 -22.37 4.76 16.15
C GLY A 285 -22.81 3.66 17.11
N PHE A 286 -22.06 3.41 18.19
CA PHE A 286 -22.49 2.58 19.31
C PHE A 286 -23.70 3.22 20.00
N LEU A 287 -24.67 2.40 20.43
CA LEU A 287 -25.77 2.86 21.28
C LEU A 287 -25.36 2.73 22.73
N GLY A 288 -25.79 3.70 23.54
CA GLY A 288 -25.82 3.76 25.00
C GLY A 288 -25.10 2.64 25.77
N TRP A 289 -24.18 3.08 26.63
CA TRP A 289 -23.39 2.34 27.63
C TRP A 289 -21.98 1.94 27.17
N THR A 290 -20.99 2.76 27.52
CA THR A 290 -19.55 2.50 27.34
C THR A 290 -18.99 1.52 28.38
N ALA A 291 -19.83 0.97 29.27
CA ALA A 291 -19.38 0.10 30.36
C ALA A 291 -18.64 -1.15 29.88
N GLY A 292 -18.94 -1.64 28.67
CA GLY A 292 -18.25 -2.79 28.07
C GLY A 292 -16.92 -2.49 27.36
N LEU A 293 -16.63 -1.22 27.01
CA LEU A 293 -15.33 -0.80 26.43
C LEU A 293 -14.19 -0.77 27.47
N HIS A 294 -14.48 -1.21 28.69
CA HIS A 294 -13.56 -1.26 29.83
C HIS A 294 -13.28 -2.68 30.33
N THR A 295 -13.73 -3.73 29.63
CA THR A 295 -13.42 -5.11 30.00
C THR A 295 -11.94 -5.43 29.70
N ASP A 296 -11.29 -6.24 30.53
CA ASP A 296 -9.84 -6.50 30.45
C ASP A 296 -9.39 -7.12 29.11
N ASN A 297 -10.31 -7.76 28.38
CA ASN A 297 -10.04 -8.37 27.08
C ASN A 297 -10.31 -7.46 25.88
N ASP A 298 -10.82 -6.24 26.10
CA ASP A 298 -11.11 -5.33 25.00
C ASP A 298 -9.80 -4.79 24.36
N PRO A 299 -9.63 -4.89 23.03
CA PRO A 299 -8.41 -4.46 22.35
C PRO A 299 -8.19 -2.94 22.41
N LEU A 300 -9.24 -2.11 22.49
CA LEU A 300 -9.13 -0.66 22.67
C LEU A 300 -8.69 -0.34 24.11
N ARG A 301 -9.18 -1.09 25.11
CA ARG A 301 -8.72 -0.95 26.50
C ARG A 301 -7.22 -1.23 26.63
N ARG A 302 -6.73 -2.33 26.02
CA ARG A 302 -5.30 -2.65 26.00
C ARG A 302 -4.44 -1.53 25.40
N TRP A 303 -4.91 -0.89 24.32
CA TRP A 303 -4.23 0.28 23.76
C TRP A 303 -4.20 1.46 24.74
N VAL A 304 -5.32 1.77 25.41
CA VAL A 304 -5.39 2.85 26.43
C VAL A 304 -4.37 2.60 27.54
N ASP A 305 -4.33 1.39 28.09
CA ASP A 305 -3.42 1.05 29.18
C ASP A 305 -1.94 1.15 28.74
N GLN A 306 -1.61 0.69 27.53
CA GLN A 306 -0.27 0.80 26.96
C GLN A 306 0.14 2.26 26.72
N HIS A 307 -0.73 3.08 26.13
CA HIS A 307 -0.45 4.50 25.87
C HIS A 307 -0.24 5.27 27.18
N GLN A 308 -1.03 4.97 28.22
CA GLN A 308 -0.83 5.55 29.55
C GLN A 308 0.52 5.16 30.15
N ALA A 309 0.87 3.87 30.13
CA ALA A 309 2.14 3.39 30.66
C ALA A 309 3.35 4.06 29.97
N GLN A 310 3.27 4.25 28.65
CA GLN A 310 4.35 4.84 27.85
C GLN A 310 4.51 6.35 28.05
N HIS A 311 3.41 7.10 28.22
CA HIS A 311 3.46 8.56 28.10
C HIS A 311 3.10 9.35 29.36
N ARG A 312 2.68 8.68 30.45
CA ARG A 312 2.29 9.34 31.71
C ARG A 312 3.39 10.26 32.26
N HIS A 313 4.65 9.82 32.24
CA HIS A 313 5.77 10.63 32.71
C HIS A 313 6.04 11.84 31.80
N THR A 314 6.04 11.64 30.48
CA THR A 314 6.29 12.69 29.48
C THR A 314 5.24 13.79 29.53
N TYR A 315 3.95 13.44 29.61
CA TYR A 315 2.88 14.43 29.68
C TYR A 315 2.86 15.19 31.01
N ARG A 316 3.17 14.54 32.14
CA ARG A 316 3.26 15.22 33.44
C ARG A 316 4.40 16.24 33.49
N PHE A 317 5.57 15.89 32.95
CA PHE A 317 6.72 16.79 32.91
C PHE A 317 6.42 18.03 32.05
N THR A 318 5.91 17.83 30.83
CA THR A 318 5.58 18.92 29.91
C THR A 318 4.43 19.81 30.40
N TYR A 319 3.41 19.25 31.07
CA TYR A 319 2.29 20.03 31.63
C TYR A 319 2.73 20.93 32.79
N ARG A 320 3.55 20.42 33.72
CA ARG A 320 4.03 21.20 34.89
C ARG A 320 4.89 22.40 34.50
N HIS A 321 5.55 22.35 33.34
CA HIS A 321 6.39 23.45 32.83
C HIS A 321 5.63 24.44 31.92
N HIS A 322 4.34 24.25 31.66
CA HIS A 322 3.54 25.13 30.79
C HIS A 322 2.33 25.77 31.48
N THR A 323 2.06 25.47 32.74
CA THR A 323 1.19 26.30 33.58
C THR A 323 1.96 27.54 34.05
N PRO A 324 1.61 28.77 33.61
CA PRO A 324 2.19 29.97 34.18
C PRO A 324 1.78 30.02 35.65
N SER A 325 2.77 30.22 36.52
CA SER A 325 2.55 30.63 37.90
C SER A 325 1.59 31.83 37.90
N ARG A 326 0.42 31.69 38.53
CA ARG A 326 -0.50 32.81 38.73
C ARG A 326 0.10 33.84 39.68
#